data_AF-A0A2K5L5G3-F1
#
_entry.id   AF-A0A2K5L5G3-F1
#
_cell.length_a   1.000
_cell.length_b   1.000
_cell.length_c   1.000
_cell.angle_alpha   90.00
_cell.angle_beta   90.00
_cell.angle_gamma   90.00
#
_symmetry.space_group_name_H-M   'P 1'
#
loop_
_entity.id
_entity.type
_entity.pdbx_description
1 polymer ?
#
loop_
_entity_poly.entity_id
_entity_poly.type
_entity_poly.pdbx_seq_one_letter_code
_entity_poly.pdbx_strand_id
1 'polypeptide(L)'
;KFSKYPLFCTIDQFEYDGCDYCDMVYDCTSSSFDRIIAMMSPEDSWRVNNFKPGVYVVSVTGRLPQRTVQELKRRGVAYKSRDTATKT
;
A
#
# COMPACT_ATOMS: atom_id res chain seq x y z
N LYS A 1 -3.76 5.64 6.71
CA LYS A 1 -4.92 4.96 6.05
C LYS A 1 -4.48 3.73 5.23
N PHE A 2 -4.46 2.52 5.81
CA PHE A 2 -4.04 1.32 5.06
C PHE A 2 -5.17 0.83 4.13
N SER A 3 -5.05 1.12 2.84
CA SER A 3 -5.95 0.58 1.82
C SER A 3 -5.71 -0.92 1.62
N LYS A 4 -6.74 -1.62 1.12
CA LYS A 4 -6.65 -3.04 0.75
C LYS A 4 -5.59 -3.28 -0.34
N TYR A 5 -5.18 -2.25 -1.09
CA TYR A 5 -4.12 -2.32 -2.09
C TYR A 5 -3.09 -1.22 -1.85
N PRO A 6 -1.82 -1.43 -2.18
CA PRO A 6 -0.76 -0.45 -1.96
C PRO A 6 -0.95 0.71 -2.95
N LEU A 7 -0.88 1.94 -2.43
CA LEU A 7 -0.96 3.17 -3.22
C LEU A 7 0.38 3.44 -3.89
N PHE A 8 0.34 3.84 -5.16
CA PHE A 8 1.51 4.34 -5.88
C PHE A 8 1.61 5.84 -5.69
N CYS A 9 2.75 6.31 -5.22
CA CYS A 9 3.04 7.73 -5.06
C CYS A 9 4.55 7.97 -5.20
N THR A 10 4.92 9.21 -5.50
CA THR A 10 6.33 9.65 -5.47
C THR A 10 6.79 9.81 -4.02
N ILE A 11 8.12 9.85 -3.81
CA ILE A 11 8.71 10.10 -2.49
C ILE A 11 8.23 11.45 -1.96
N ASP A 12 8.29 12.51 -2.78
CA ASP A 12 7.86 13.86 -2.40
C ASP A 12 6.39 13.91 -1.96
N GLN A 13 5.51 13.21 -2.69
CA GLN A 13 4.10 13.10 -2.30
C GLN A 13 3.92 12.37 -0.97
N PHE A 14 4.70 11.32 -0.72
CA PHE A 14 4.65 10.60 0.55
C PHE A 14 5.19 11.46 1.70
N GLU A 15 6.24 12.23 1.48
CA GLU A 15 6.78 13.17 2.49
C GLU A 15 5.77 14.28 2.82
N TYR A 16 5.05 14.77 1.81
CA TYR A 16 4.07 15.82 1.98
C TYR A 16 2.77 15.34 2.64
N ASP A 17 2.17 14.25 2.14
CA ASP A 17 0.89 13.72 2.65
C ASP A 17 1.08 12.86 3.92
N GLY A 18 2.27 12.29 4.10
CA GLY A 18 2.64 11.44 5.21
C GLY A 18 1.93 10.08 5.24
N CYS A 19 2.35 9.24 6.18
CA CYS A 19 1.61 8.05 6.55
C CYS A 19 1.51 7.98 8.08
N ASP A 20 0.29 7.86 8.59
CA ASP A 20 -0.04 7.84 10.03
C ASP A 20 0.72 6.80 10.87
N TYR A 21 1.40 5.85 10.23
CA TYR A 21 2.04 4.68 10.84
C TYR A 21 3.53 4.55 10.51
N CYS A 22 4.09 5.48 9.76
CA CYS A 22 5.44 5.37 9.22
C CYS A 22 6.25 6.60 9.60
N ASP A 23 7.22 6.40 10.49
CA ASP A 23 8.16 7.43 10.92
C ASP A 23 9.10 7.85 9.77
N MET A 24 9.40 6.93 8.85
CA MET A 24 10.28 7.18 7.69
C MET A 24 9.69 6.60 6.40
N VAL A 25 9.85 7.34 5.29
CA VAL A 25 9.34 6.95 3.97
C VAL A 25 9.90 5.61 3.52
N TYR A 26 11.20 5.41 3.67
CA TYR A 26 11.91 4.21 3.21
C TYR A 26 11.55 2.93 3.98
N ASP A 27 11.04 3.07 5.21
CA ASP A 27 10.63 1.91 6.02
C ASP A 27 9.28 1.33 5.58
N CYS A 28 8.46 2.15 4.91
CA CYS A 28 7.09 1.80 4.57
C CYS A 28 6.79 1.80 3.08
N THR A 29 7.73 2.26 2.25
CA THR A 29 7.63 2.25 0.79
C THR A 29 8.64 1.28 0.21
N SER A 30 8.37 0.81 -1.01
CA SER A 30 9.33 0.02 -1.76
C SER A 30 9.33 0.52 -3.19
N SER A 31 10.53 0.74 -3.74
CA SER A 31 10.72 1.07 -5.15
C SER A 31 10.55 -0.16 -6.06
N SER A 32 10.47 -1.36 -5.48
CA SER A 32 10.31 -2.61 -6.21
C SER A 32 8.85 -3.06 -6.16
N PHE A 33 8.13 -2.82 -7.24
CA PHE A 33 6.72 -3.21 -7.40
C PHE A 33 6.49 -3.77 -8.80
N ASP A 34 5.47 -4.61 -8.93
CA ASP A 34 5.03 -5.15 -10.21
C ASP A 34 3.60 -4.70 -10.51
N ARG A 35 3.44 -4.15 -11.73
CA ARG A 35 2.20 -3.68 -12.36
C ARG A 35 1.47 -2.57 -11.60
N ILE A 36 1.03 -1.57 -12.37
CA ILE A 36 0.21 -0.46 -11.88
C ILE A 36 -1.22 -0.58 -12.41
N ILE A 37 -2.19 -0.16 -11.59
CA ILE A 37 -3.59 -0.05 -11.95
C ILE A 37 -4.02 1.40 -11.67
N ALA A 38 -4.44 2.11 -12.71
CA ALA A 38 -5.09 3.41 -12.57
C ALA A 38 -6.59 3.19 -12.31
N MET A 39 -7.04 3.45 -11.08
CA MET A 39 -8.45 3.39 -10.70
C MET A 39 -9.09 4.75 -10.92
N MET A 40 -9.98 4.86 -11.89
CA MET A 40 -10.70 6.09 -12.21
C MET A 40 -12.10 6.10 -11.58
N SER A 41 -12.89 5.07 -11.89
CA SER A 41 -14.28 4.90 -11.44
C SER A 41 -14.44 3.55 -10.72
N PRO A 42 -14.22 3.49 -9.40
CA PRO A 42 -14.29 2.25 -8.63
C PRO A 42 -15.68 1.60 -8.60
N GLU A 43 -16.74 2.41 -8.71
CA GLU A 43 -18.14 1.99 -8.80
C GLU A 43 -18.47 1.19 -10.07
N ASP A 44 -17.85 1.53 -11.18
CA ASP A 44 -18.03 0.87 -12.49
C ASP A 44 -17.02 -0.25 -12.72
N SER A 45 -16.03 -0.37 -11.83
CA SER A 45 -14.98 -1.38 -11.92
C SER A 45 -15.41 -2.67 -11.22
N TRP A 46 -15.19 -3.82 -11.86
CA TRP A 46 -15.61 -5.11 -11.34
C TRP A 46 -15.07 -5.39 -9.92
N ARG A 47 -15.96 -5.36 -8.92
CA ARG A 47 -15.69 -5.73 -7.50
C ARG A 47 -14.66 -4.85 -6.76
N VAL A 48 -14.58 -3.56 -7.10
CA VAL A 48 -13.64 -2.60 -6.52
C VAL A 48 -14.37 -1.36 -5.95
N ASN A 49 -15.61 -1.53 -5.45
CA ASN A 49 -16.47 -0.42 -5.03
C ASN A 49 -16.00 0.33 -3.76
N ASN A 50 -15.11 -0.24 -2.94
CA ASN A 50 -14.61 0.41 -1.71
C ASN A 50 -13.31 1.20 -1.93
N PHE A 51 -12.94 1.43 -3.19
CA PHE A 51 -11.69 2.09 -3.55
C PHE A 51 -11.93 3.57 -3.76
N LYS A 52 -10.87 4.35 -3.52
CA LYS A 52 -10.83 5.74 -3.99
C LYS A 52 -10.14 5.77 -5.35
N PRO A 53 -10.52 6.72 -6.23
CA PRO A 53 -9.74 7.00 -7.43
C PRO A 53 -8.27 7.24 -7.07
N GLY A 54 -7.36 6.70 -7.88
CA GLY A 54 -5.92 6.76 -7.63
C GLY A 54 -5.15 5.63 -8.32
N VAL A 55 -3.83 5.71 -8.24
CA VAL A 55 -2.94 4.67 -8.80
C VAL A 55 -2.57 3.69 -7.70
N TYR A 56 -2.75 2.41 -7.98
CA TYR A 56 -2.42 1.31 -7.07
C TYR A 56 -1.42 0.38 -7.75
N VAL A 57 -0.66 -0.35 -6.95
CA VAL A 57 0.25 -1.41 -7.42
C VAL A 57 -0.34 -2.78 -7.13
N VAL A 58 -0.08 -3.76 -8.00
CA VAL A 58 -0.61 -5.12 -7.83
C VAL A 58 0.19 -5.89 -6.79
N SER A 59 1.51 -5.86 -6.93
CA SER A 59 2.44 -6.53 -6.02
C SER A 59 3.53 -5.56 -5.58
N VAL A 60 3.91 -5.61 -4.31
CA VAL A 60 5.04 -4.86 -3.76
C VAL A 60 6.02 -5.84 -3.13
N THR A 61 7.26 -5.82 -3.61
CA THR A 61 8.33 -6.62 -3.05
C THR A 61 8.81 -5.98 -1.75
N GLY A 62 8.90 -6.79 -0.71
CA GLY A 62 9.35 -6.36 0.62
C GLY A 62 8.31 -6.59 1.70
N ARG A 63 8.69 -6.28 2.95
CA ARG A 63 7.82 -6.41 4.12
C ARG A 63 8.01 -5.22 5.03
N LEU A 64 6.92 -4.78 5.66
CA LEU A 64 6.99 -3.74 6.69
C LEU A 64 7.83 -4.21 7.87
N PRO A 65 8.60 -3.30 8.51
CA PRO A 65 9.33 -3.57 9.73
C PRO A 65 8.42 -4.10 10.85
N GLN A 66 8.98 -4.96 11.70
CA GLN A 66 8.23 -5.61 12.77
C GLN A 66 7.61 -4.60 13.75
N ARG A 67 8.28 -3.46 14.00
CA ARG A 67 7.77 -2.37 14.85
C ARG A 67 6.45 -1.81 14.31
N THR A 68 6.41 -1.47 13.02
CA THR A 68 5.21 -0.96 12.34
C THR A 68 4.09 -2.01 12.33
N VAL A 69 4.42 -3.28 12.07
CA VAL A 69 3.44 -4.37 12.10
C VAL A 69 2.80 -4.54 13.48
N GLN A 70 3.58 -4.43 14.56
CA GLN A 70 3.08 -4.50 15.93
C GLN A 70 2.17 -3.31 16.26
N GLU A 71 2.53 -2.11 15.82
CA GLU A 71 1.70 -0.92 16.01
C GLU A 71 0.36 -1.02 15.28
N LEU A 72 0.38 -1.49 14.03
CA LEU A 72 -0.83 -1.78 13.27
C LEU A 72 -1.72 -2.78 14.01
N LYS A 73 -1.14 -3.86 14.54
CA LYS A 73 -1.88 -4.86 15.32
C LYS A 73 -2.51 -4.26 16.58
N ARG A 74 -1.81 -3.38 17.31
CA ARG A 74 -2.35 -2.69 18.50
C ARG A 74 -3.54 -1.80 18.18
N ARG A 75 -3.56 -1.22 16.98
CA ARG A 75 -4.66 -0.36 16.49
C ARG A 75 -5.76 -1.14 15.75
N GLY A 76 -5.72 -2.48 15.79
CA GLY A 76 -6.73 -3.34 15.17
C GLY A 76 -6.58 -3.53 13.65
N VAL A 77 -5.46 -3.12 13.07
CA VAL A 77 -5.17 -3.29 11.63
C VAL A 77 -4.34 -4.55 11.42
N ALA A 78 -4.92 -5.53 10.71
CA ALA A 78 -4.21 -6.75 10.36
C ALA A 78 -3.25 -6.50 9.18
N TYR A 79 -1.95 -6.70 9.41
CA TYR A 79 -0.95 -6.67 8.35
C TYR A 79 -1.01 -7.94 7.50
N LYS A 80 -1.00 -7.78 6.18
CA LYS A 80 -0.84 -8.86 5.19
C LYS A 80 0.24 -8.43 4.20
N SER A 81 1.14 -9.36 3.88
CA SER A 81 2.17 -9.14 2.85
C SER A 81 1.50 -8.74 1.54
N ARG A 82 2.12 -7.79 0.83
CA ARG A 82 1.66 -7.29 -0.47
C ARG A 82 2.47 -7.82 -1.65
N ASP A 83 3.43 -8.69 -1.36
CA ASP A 83 4.10 -9.50 -2.36
C ASP A 83 3.16 -10.63 -2.80
N THR A 84 2.64 -10.53 -4.02
CA THR A 84 1.79 -11.54 -4.67
C THR A 84 2.51 -12.26 -5.81
N ALA A 85 3.83 -12.10 -5.93
CA ALA A 85 4.59 -12.85 -6.93
C ALA A 85 4.49 -14.35 -6.61
N THR A 86 3.99 -15.15 -7.56
CA THR A 86 4.17 -16.60 -7.54
C THR A 86 5.67 -16.86 -7.60
N LYS A 87 6.26 -17.23 -6.47
CA LYS A 87 7.63 -17.74 -6.43
C LYS A 87 7.63 -19.10 -7.15
N THR A 88 8.20 -19.13 -8.33
CA THR A 88 8.50 -20.37 -9.06
C THR A 88 9.54 -21.19 -8.32
#